data_AF-A0A836IRH2-F1
#
_entry.id   AF-A0A836IRH2-F1
#
_cell.length_a   1.000
_cell.length_b   1.000
_cell.length_c   1.000
_cell.angle_alpha   90.00
_cell.angle_beta   90.00
_cell.angle_gamma   90.00
#
_symmetry.space_group_name_H-M   'P 1'
#
loop_
_entity.id
_entity.type
_entity.pdbx_description
1 polymer ?
#
loop_
_entity_poly.entity_id
_entity_poly.type
_entity_poly.pdbx_seq_one_letter_code
_entity_poly.pdbx_strand_id
1 'polypeptide(L)'
;MSSLSASVVASPEAYTKALLHCYKYPAQPVMGMLVGKRLSDDAGAAAQSSGTPNSTLTTFVGTGGTCSSTYVSDAVPLFHTLPMTAPHPMLEVAYGHVYHAAKTTGQSLVGVYIANERLTDNRVSPLTKRMLEALQARMPSNTKLLVWFVSNECLTSPPMGLAITSLTVDRCSCDKAISLPSQASADELMTFGRWNSDTLSPEATVSEEGVMESVSNALDAFAHYRIADLEDHLEDPSITYLEQPLTTLMTRKEE
;
A
#
# COMPACT_ATOMS: atom_id res chain seq x y z
N MET A 1 -4.82 -7.09 -25.25
CA MET A 1 -5.36 -6.05 -24.34
C MET A 1 -4.16 -5.38 -23.71
N SER A 2 -3.89 -4.13 -24.06
CA SER A 2 -2.71 -3.38 -23.59
C SER A 2 -2.82 -3.22 -22.08
N SER A 3 -1.89 -3.80 -21.31
CA SER A 3 -1.83 -3.60 -19.87
C SER A 3 -1.46 -2.14 -19.60
N LEU A 4 -2.34 -1.42 -18.92
CA LEU A 4 -2.03 -0.11 -18.37
C LEU A 4 -0.88 -0.28 -17.36
N SER A 5 0.27 0.33 -17.64
CA SER A 5 1.36 0.45 -16.66
C SER A 5 0.90 1.45 -15.59
N ALA A 6 0.52 0.97 -14.41
CA ALA A 6 0.13 1.84 -13.31
C ALA A 6 1.37 2.26 -12.53
N SER A 7 1.68 3.57 -12.53
CA SER A 7 2.76 4.10 -11.70
C SER A 7 2.33 4.13 -10.25
N VAL A 8 3.07 3.47 -9.36
CA VAL A 8 2.80 3.45 -7.92
C VAL A 8 3.89 4.22 -7.18
N VAL A 9 3.47 5.21 -6.39
CA VAL A 9 4.35 5.96 -5.49
C VAL A 9 3.90 5.71 -4.06
N ALA A 10 4.78 5.18 -3.21
CA ALA A 10 4.49 4.90 -1.82
C ALA A 10 5.13 5.94 -0.89
N SER A 11 4.43 6.31 0.17
CA SER A 11 5.05 7.04 1.28
C SER A 11 6.01 6.10 2.05
N PRO A 12 7.15 6.60 2.54
CA PRO A 12 8.01 5.83 3.43
C PRO A 12 7.27 5.34 4.69
N GLU A 13 6.27 6.10 5.14
CA GLU A 13 5.43 5.77 6.28
C GLU A 13 4.55 4.54 6.02
N ALA A 14 3.83 4.50 4.90
CA ALA A 14 2.98 3.37 4.53
C ALA A 14 3.81 2.10 4.38
N TYR A 15 4.95 2.21 3.70
CA TYR A 15 5.87 1.09 3.51
C TYR A 15 6.41 0.57 4.85
N THR A 16 6.89 1.49 5.70
CA THR A 16 7.43 1.13 7.03
C THR A 16 6.35 0.46 7.89
N LYS A 17 5.14 0.99 7.98
CA LYS A 17 4.06 0.38 8.80
C LYS A 17 3.70 -1.02 8.34
N ALA A 18 3.59 -1.25 7.03
CA ALA A 18 3.30 -2.58 6.49
C ALA A 18 4.38 -3.59 6.91
N LEU A 19 5.66 -3.20 6.87
CA LEU A 19 6.76 -4.05 7.33
C LEU A 19 6.76 -4.21 8.86
N LEU A 20 6.53 -3.15 9.64
CA LEU A 20 6.47 -3.24 11.10
C LEU A 20 5.40 -4.24 11.56
N HIS A 21 4.25 -4.28 10.88
CA HIS A 21 3.21 -5.27 11.15
C HIS A 21 3.71 -6.71 10.89
N CYS A 22 4.44 -6.93 9.79
CA CYS A 22 5.05 -8.23 9.48
C CYS A 22 6.14 -8.62 10.49
N TYR A 23 6.96 -7.66 10.95
CA TYR A 23 7.98 -7.90 11.99
C TYR A 23 7.37 -8.18 13.37
N LYS A 24 6.18 -7.63 13.67
CA LYS A 24 5.44 -7.93 14.90
C LYS A 24 4.99 -9.40 14.94
N TYR A 25 4.58 -9.94 13.79
CA TYR A 25 4.05 -11.31 13.66
C TYR A 25 4.79 -12.13 12.59
N PRO A 26 6.07 -12.48 12.81
CA PRO A 26 6.96 -13.03 11.76
C PRO A 26 6.61 -14.44 11.29
N ALA A 27 5.83 -15.19 12.08
CA ALA A 27 5.46 -16.58 11.81
C ALA A 27 3.96 -16.74 11.56
N GLN A 28 3.27 -15.67 11.18
CA GLN A 28 1.84 -15.65 10.95
C GLN A 28 1.53 -14.97 9.60
N PRO A 29 0.41 -15.32 8.97
CA PRO A 29 -0.05 -14.59 7.79
C PRO A 29 -0.54 -13.21 8.22
N VAL A 30 -0.11 -12.17 7.51
CA VAL A 30 -0.41 -10.78 7.87
C VAL A 30 -1.19 -10.10 6.75
N MET A 31 -2.21 -9.32 7.11
CA MET A 31 -3.01 -8.52 6.20
C MET A 31 -3.22 -7.11 6.70
N GLY A 32 -3.22 -6.16 5.78
CA GLY A 32 -3.82 -4.85 6.03
C GLY A 32 -4.30 -4.15 4.76
N MET A 33 -4.83 -2.95 4.96
CA MET A 33 -5.39 -2.12 3.90
C MET A 33 -4.49 -0.93 3.60
N LEU A 34 -4.44 -0.52 2.33
CA LEU A 34 -3.65 0.60 1.85
C LEU A 34 -4.58 1.76 1.55
N VAL A 35 -4.25 2.93 2.08
CA VAL A 35 -5.00 4.17 1.90
C VAL A 35 -4.15 5.17 1.13
N GLY A 36 -4.78 5.94 0.26
CA GLY A 36 -4.06 6.80 -0.65
C GLY A 36 -4.93 7.63 -1.58
N LYS A 37 -4.28 8.24 -2.57
CA LYS A 37 -4.91 9.03 -3.63
C LYS A 37 -4.68 8.35 -4.98
N ARG A 38 -5.68 8.40 -5.85
CA ARG A 38 -5.60 7.90 -7.22
C ARG A 38 -5.77 9.07 -8.17
N LEU A 39 -4.88 9.16 -9.16
CA LEU A 39 -5.01 10.07 -10.28
C LEU A 39 -5.46 9.28 -11.51
N SER A 40 -6.56 9.74 -12.10
CA SER A 40 -6.95 9.38 -13.46
C SER A 40 -6.72 10.59 -14.35
N ASP A 41 -5.99 10.43 -15.45
CA ASP A 41 -5.72 11.50 -16.42
C ASP A 41 -7.01 12.13 -16.99
N ASP A 42 -8.16 11.45 -16.85
CA ASP A 42 -9.47 11.93 -17.30
C ASP A 42 -10.05 13.10 -16.46
N ALA A 43 -9.50 13.39 -15.27
CA ALA A 43 -9.98 14.49 -14.43
C ALA A 43 -9.49 15.87 -14.88
N GLY A 44 -8.51 15.94 -15.78
CA GLY A 44 -7.91 17.19 -16.27
C GLY A 44 -8.71 17.93 -17.35
N ALA A 45 -9.76 17.31 -17.93
CA ALA A 45 -10.51 17.91 -19.04
C ALA A 45 -11.66 18.84 -18.61
N ALA A 46 -11.98 18.96 -17.31
CA ALA A 46 -13.11 19.75 -16.83
C ALA A 46 -12.75 21.17 -16.33
N ALA A 47 -11.47 21.57 -16.38
CA ALA A 47 -11.03 22.88 -15.89
C ALA A 47 -10.02 23.54 -16.84
N GLN A 48 -10.47 23.95 -18.03
CA GLN A 48 -9.77 24.94 -18.87
C GLN A 48 -10.73 25.51 -19.94
N SER A 49 -11.52 26.52 -19.57
CA SER A 49 -12.18 27.39 -20.53
C SER A 49 -12.05 28.86 -20.11
N SER A 50 -10.86 29.43 -20.26
CA SER A 50 -10.64 30.85 -20.58
C SER A 50 -9.16 31.22 -20.41
N GLY A 51 -8.45 31.53 -21.49
CA GLY A 51 -7.15 32.20 -21.42
C GLY A 51 -6.17 31.81 -22.52
N THR A 52 -5.97 32.75 -23.45
CA THR A 52 -5.06 32.82 -24.60
C THR A 52 -3.65 32.21 -24.39
N PRO A 53 -3.05 31.53 -25.39
CA PRO A 53 -1.73 30.93 -25.24
C PRO A 53 -0.62 31.92 -25.61
N ASN A 54 0.36 32.09 -24.71
CA ASN A 54 1.74 32.41 -25.07
C ASN A 54 2.65 32.20 -23.86
N SER A 55 3.18 30.99 -23.70
CA SER A 55 4.50 30.79 -23.09
C SER A 55 5.01 29.40 -23.43
N THR A 56 6.22 29.37 -23.96
CA THR A 56 6.98 28.20 -24.39
C THR A 56 7.33 27.33 -23.19
N LEU A 57 6.63 26.22 -23.00
CA LEU A 57 7.07 25.14 -22.12
C LEU A 57 7.09 23.84 -22.93
N THR A 58 8.23 23.16 -22.88
CA THR A 58 8.55 21.91 -23.57
C THR A 58 7.51 20.82 -23.30
N THR A 59 6.67 20.57 -24.30
CA THR A 59 5.72 19.46 -24.37
C THR A 59 6.49 18.15 -24.53
N PHE A 60 6.45 17.30 -23.50
CA PHE A 60 6.69 15.87 -23.68
C PHE A 60 5.56 15.32 -24.56
N VAL A 61 5.92 14.78 -25.72
CA VAL A 61 5.01 14.09 -26.63
C VAL A 61 4.54 12.80 -25.96
N GLY A 62 3.36 12.83 -25.36
CA GLY A 62 2.67 11.64 -24.86
C GLY A 62 2.01 10.88 -26.01
N THR A 63 2.56 9.72 -26.37
CA THR A 63 1.80 8.67 -27.05
C THR A 63 0.66 8.21 -26.12
N GLY A 64 -0.58 8.32 -26.60
CA GLY A 64 -1.81 8.12 -25.81
C GLY A 64 -1.97 6.73 -25.19
N GLY A 65 -1.48 6.57 -23.97
CA GLY A 65 -1.93 5.58 -22.99
C GLY A 65 -2.27 6.31 -21.70
N THR A 66 -3.49 6.14 -21.19
CA THR A 66 -3.91 6.68 -19.88
C THR A 66 -3.03 6.08 -18.79
N CYS A 67 -2.20 6.86 -18.10
CA CYS A 67 -1.30 6.36 -17.06
C CYS A 67 -1.94 6.63 -15.70
N SER A 68 -2.64 5.64 -15.13
CA SER A 68 -3.21 5.79 -13.80
C SER A 68 -2.11 5.79 -12.75
N SER A 69 -1.86 6.94 -12.12
CA SER A 69 -0.89 7.06 -11.03
C SER A 69 -1.57 6.88 -9.68
N THR A 70 -1.03 6.03 -8.81
CA THR A 70 -1.55 5.78 -7.47
C THR A 70 -0.51 6.19 -6.43
N TYR A 71 -0.90 7.07 -5.52
CA TYR A 71 -0.11 7.42 -4.35
C TYR A 71 -0.64 6.67 -3.13
N VAL A 72 0.19 5.85 -2.50
CA VAL A 72 -0.13 5.20 -1.22
C VAL A 72 0.39 6.09 -0.10
N SER A 73 -0.53 6.67 0.68
CA SER A 73 -0.19 7.58 1.78
C SER A 73 0.02 6.86 3.09
N ASP A 74 -0.78 5.84 3.39
CA ASP A 74 -0.71 5.11 4.65
C ASP A 74 -1.08 3.63 4.50
N ALA A 75 -0.66 2.80 5.45
CA ALA A 75 -1.00 1.38 5.56
C ALA A 75 -1.61 1.10 6.93
N VAL A 76 -2.81 0.50 6.93
CA VAL A 76 -3.57 0.17 8.14
C VAL A 76 -3.45 -1.34 8.43
N PRO A 77 -2.79 -1.74 9.52
CA PRO A 77 -2.75 -3.12 10.02
C PRO A 77 -4.14 -3.65 10.39
N LEU A 78 -4.47 -4.87 9.96
CA LEU A 78 -5.77 -5.48 10.23
C LEU A 78 -5.68 -6.81 10.95
N PHE A 79 -5.12 -7.84 10.31
CA PHE A 79 -5.22 -9.22 10.78
C PHE A 79 -3.86 -9.91 10.80
N HIS A 80 -3.65 -10.74 11.83
CA HIS A 80 -2.49 -11.62 11.98
C HIS A 80 -2.88 -13.05 12.43
N THR A 81 -4.07 -13.24 13.01
CA THR A 81 -4.58 -14.58 13.37
C THR A 81 -5.81 -14.99 12.57
N LEU A 82 -6.67 -14.04 12.20
CA LEU A 82 -7.92 -14.34 11.53
C LEU A 82 -7.67 -14.76 10.08
N PRO A 83 -8.32 -15.84 9.61
CA PRO A 83 -8.09 -16.35 8.27
C PRO A 83 -8.58 -15.33 7.24
N MET A 84 -7.68 -14.93 6.34
CA MET A 84 -7.86 -13.93 5.27
C MET A 84 -8.81 -14.44 4.16
N THR A 85 -10.08 -14.59 4.52
CA THR A 85 -11.11 -15.20 3.67
C THR A 85 -12.20 -14.19 3.30
N ALA A 86 -12.90 -14.47 2.21
CA ALA A 86 -14.18 -13.82 1.92
C ALA A 86 -15.26 -14.88 1.69
N PRO A 87 -16.46 -14.73 2.28
CA PRO A 87 -16.87 -13.65 3.19
C PRO A 87 -16.37 -13.87 4.64
N HIS A 88 -15.80 -12.83 5.26
CA HIS A 88 -15.47 -12.83 6.69
C HIS A 88 -16.07 -11.59 7.37
N PRO A 89 -16.85 -11.73 8.45
CA PRO A 89 -17.56 -10.59 9.07
C PRO A 89 -16.59 -9.49 9.52
N MET A 90 -15.42 -9.85 10.06
CA MET A 90 -14.43 -8.84 10.47
C MET A 90 -13.79 -8.12 9.29
N LEU A 91 -13.70 -8.75 8.11
CA LEU A 91 -13.22 -8.07 6.91
C LEU A 91 -14.23 -7.01 6.43
N GLU A 92 -15.53 -7.25 6.62
CA GLU A 92 -16.58 -6.26 6.33
C GLU A 92 -16.48 -5.04 7.25
N VAL A 93 -16.32 -5.29 8.55
CA VAL A 93 -16.14 -4.23 9.55
C VAL A 93 -14.87 -3.44 9.26
N ALA A 94 -13.75 -4.13 9.04
CA ALA A 94 -12.47 -3.52 8.68
C ALA A 94 -12.59 -2.64 7.43
N TYR A 95 -13.21 -3.16 6.37
CA TYR A 95 -13.46 -2.42 5.15
C TYR A 95 -14.28 -1.15 5.43
N GLY A 96 -15.37 -1.25 6.18
CA GLY A 96 -16.20 -0.09 6.54
C GLY A 96 -15.42 0.96 7.32
N HIS A 97 -14.68 0.57 8.36
CA HIS A 97 -13.87 1.47 9.17
C HIS A 97 -12.81 2.19 8.34
N VAL A 98 -11.98 1.44 7.61
CA VAL A 98 -10.88 2.02 6.81
C VAL A 98 -11.43 2.86 5.67
N TYR A 99 -12.50 2.40 5.00
CA TYR A 99 -13.13 3.16 3.92
C TYR A 99 -13.65 4.51 4.39
N HIS A 100 -14.38 4.54 5.51
CA HIS A 100 -14.92 5.79 6.04
C HIS A 100 -13.84 6.71 6.63
N ALA A 101 -12.86 6.16 7.36
CA ALA A 101 -11.72 6.92 7.88
C ALA A 101 -10.86 7.51 6.76
N ALA A 102 -10.66 6.79 5.65
CA ALA A 102 -9.99 7.34 4.48
C ALA A 102 -10.77 8.52 3.89
N LYS A 103 -12.11 8.44 3.85
CA LYS A 103 -12.95 9.52 3.29
C LYS A 103 -12.94 10.79 4.13
N THR A 104 -12.85 10.69 5.46
CA THR A 104 -12.77 11.87 6.34
C THR A 104 -11.48 12.66 6.15
N THR A 105 -10.40 11.99 5.73
CA THR A 105 -9.09 12.62 5.44
C THR A 105 -8.90 12.99 3.97
N GLY A 106 -9.94 12.88 3.15
CA GLY A 106 -9.87 13.17 1.70
C GLY A 106 -9.05 12.14 0.90
N GLN A 107 -8.85 10.95 1.48
CA GLN A 107 -8.17 9.83 0.87
C GLN A 107 -9.18 8.77 0.39
N SER A 108 -8.66 7.70 -0.20
CA SER A 108 -9.44 6.56 -0.68
C SER A 108 -8.72 5.26 -0.36
N LEU A 109 -9.48 4.18 -0.17
CA LEU A 109 -8.91 2.85 -0.10
C LEU A 109 -8.35 2.48 -1.47
N VAL A 110 -7.02 2.27 -1.55
CA VAL A 110 -6.32 2.01 -2.81
C VAL A 110 -5.93 0.55 -3.00
N GLY A 111 -5.79 -0.21 -1.91
CA GLY A 111 -5.27 -1.56 -1.99
C GLY A 111 -5.28 -2.33 -0.69
N VAL A 112 -4.59 -3.46 -0.72
CA VAL A 112 -4.28 -4.29 0.45
C VAL A 112 -2.82 -4.72 0.40
N TYR A 113 -2.24 -4.99 1.55
CA TYR A 113 -0.98 -5.72 1.63
C TYR A 113 -1.21 -7.08 2.28
N ILE A 114 -0.46 -8.07 1.82
CA ILE A 114 -0.55 -9.46 2.26
C ILE A 114 0.85 -10.04 2.44
N ALA A 115 1.04 -10.80 3.51
CA ALA A 115 2.22 -11.61 3.77
C ALA A 115 1.75 -13.04 4.11
N ASN A 116 2.32 -14.05 3.46
CA ASN A 116 1.98 -15.44 3.77
C ASN A 116 2.70 -15.89 5.05
N GLU A 117 2.24 -16.98 5.68
CA GLU A 117 2.89 -17.54 6.88
C GLU A 117 4.25 -18.18 6.58
N ARG A 118 4.34 -18.88 5.43
CA ARG A 118 5.55 -19.63 5.07
C ARG A 118 6.57 -18.74 4.38
N LEU A 119 7.82 -18.83 4.84
CA LEU A 119 8.94 -18.04 4.34
C LEU A 119 9.10 -18.06 2.80
N THR A 120 8.97 -19.24 2.20
CA THR A 120 9.19 -19.46 0.76
C THR A 120 7.92 -19.43 -0.08
N ASP A 121 6.76 -19.21 0.55
CA ASP A 121 5.48 -19.19 -0.16
C ASP A 121 5.18 -17.79 -0.68
N ASN A 122 5.62 -17.52 -1.91
CA ASN A 122 5.34 -16.28 -2.61
C ASN A 122 4.10 -16.39 -3.53
N ARG A 123 3.12 -17.25 -3.25
CA ARG A 123 1.94 -17.46 -4.10
C ARG A 123 0.67 -16.91 -3.46
N VAL A 124 -0.27 -16.46 -4.29
CA VAL A 124 -1.60 -16.07 -3.83
C VAL A 124 -2.47 -17.33 -3.73
N SER A 125 -2.88 -17.68 -2.51
CA SER A 125 -3.78 -18.82 -2.31
C SER A 125 -5.14 -18.61 -3.01
N PRO A 126 -5.86 -19.67 -3.41
CA PRO A 126 -7.19 -19.53 -4.00
C PRO A 126 -8.19 -18.79 -3.09
N LEU A 127 -8.00 -18.91 -1.78
CA LEU A 127 -8.83 -18.26 -0.76
C LEU A 127 -8.56 -16.75 -0.72
N THR A 128 -7.28 -16.38 -0.68
CA THR A 128 -6.82 -14.99 -0.78
C THR A 128 -7.28 -14.36 -2.10
N LYS A 129 -7.23 -15.11 -3.22
CA LYS A 129 -7.72 -14.63 -4.52
C LYS A 129 -9.20 -14.28 -4.50
N ARG A 130 -10.06 -15.14 -3.93
CA ARG A 130 -11.49 -14.84 -3.76
C ARG A 130 -11.73 -13.60 -2.90
N MET A 131 -10.93 -13.41 -1.86
CA MET A 131 -10.96 -12.22 -1.02
C MET A 131 -10.59 -10.95 -1.82
N LEU A 132 -9.52 -11.02 -2.61
CA LEU A 132 -9.10 -9.91 -3.47
C LEU A 132 -10.16 -9.58 -4.53
N GLU A 133 -10.80 -10.59 -5.13
CA GLU A 133 -11.91 -10.42 -6.08
C GLU A 133 -13.14 -9.78 -5.41
N ALA A 134 -13.47 -10.19 -4.19
CA ALA A 134 -14.56 -9.59 -3.42
C ALA A 134 -14.28 -8.11 -3.07
N LEU A 135 -13.03 -7.77 -2.74
CA LEU A 135 -12.62 -6.38 -2.51
C LEU A 135 -12.61 -5.56 -3.81
N GLN A 136 -12.15 -6.14 -4.92
CA GLN A 136 -12.17 -5.51 -6.24
C GLN A 136 -13.61 -5.21 -6.72
N ALA A 137 -14.57 -6.08 -6.42
CA ALA A 137 -15.98 -5.87 -6.77
C ALA A 137 -16.61 -4.65 -6.07
N ARG A 138 -16.03 -4.18 -4.96
CA ARG A 138 -16.47 -2.99 -4.21
C ARG A 138 -15.81 -1.71 -4.71
N MET A 139 -14.73 -1.84 -5.47
CA MET A 139 -14.03 -0.70 -6.05
C MET A 139 -14.79 -0.18 -7.28
N PRO A 140 -14.67 1.11 -7.61
CA PRO A 140 -15.18 1.63 -8.88
C PRO A 140 -14.65 0.82 -10.05
N SER A 141 -15.51 0.50 -11.02
CA SER A 141 -15.21 -0.40 -12.16
C SER A 141 -14.00 0.00 -12.99
N ASN A 142 -13.66 1.29 -13.01
CA ASN A 142 -12.50 1.83 -13.72
C ASN A 142 -11.19 1.75 -12.93
N THR A 143 -11.19 1.11 -11.76
CA THR A 143 -10.02 1.06 -10.88
C THR A 143 -9.63 -0.37 -10.54
N LYS A 144 -8.32 -0.63 -10.54
CA LYS A 144 -7.76 -1.90 -10.11
C LYS A 144 -7.32 -1.81 -8.66
N LEU A 145 -7.62 -2.83 -7.88
CA LEU A 145 -7.15 -2.99 -6.52
C LEU A 145 -5.63 -3.22 -6.55
N LEU A 146 -4.91 -2.40 -5.79
CA LEU A 146 -3.48 -2.55 -5.57
C LEU A 146 -3.24 -3.65 -4.53
N VAL A 147 -2.27 -4.51 -4.80
CA VAL A 147 -1.85 -5.60 -3.92
C VAL A 147 -0.35 -5.45 -3.67
N TRP A 148 0.00 -5.22 -2.42
CA TRP A 148 1.38 -5.28 -1.93
C TRP A 148 1.63 -6.67 -1.38
N PHE A 149 2.48 -7.43 -2.07
CA PHE A 149 2.88 -8.75 -1.60
C PHE A 149 4.19 -8.61 -0.86
N VAL A 150 4.19 -8.94 0.44
CA VAL A 150 5.39 -8.92 1.28
C VAL A 150 6.06 -10.28 1.20
N SER A 151 7.31 -10.30 0.75
CA SER A 151 8.14 -11.51 0.71
C SER A 151 8.87 -11.66 2.04
N ASN A 152 8.46 -12.64 2.84
CA ASN A 152 9.07 -12.89 4.16
C ASN A 152 10.57 -13.23 4.06
N GLU A 153 11.03 -13.82 2.96
CA GLU A 153 12.44 -14.08 2.70
C GLU A 153 13.30 -12.80 2.70
N CYS A 154 12.69 -11.66 2.37
CA CYS A 154 13.35 -10.35 2.37
C CYS A 154 13.28 -9.62 3.71
N LEU A 155 12.55 -10.15 4.71
CA LEU A 155 12.43 -9.55 6.04
C LEU A 155 13.62 -9.94 6.91
N THR A 156 14.76 -9.29 6.69
CA THR A 156 15.99 -9.50 7.47
C THR A 156 16.12 -8.47 8.60
N SER A 157 16.92 -8.77 9.62
CA SER A 157 17.34 -7.82 10.66
C SER A 157 18.86 -7.80 10.72
N PRO A 158 19.54 -6.74 10.21
CA PRO A 158 18.98 -5.50 9.67
C PRO A 158 18.31 -5.68 8.29
N PRO A 159 17.39 -4.80 7.87
CA PRO A 159 16.77 -4.83 6.55
C PRO A 159 17.81 -4.58 5.44
N MET A 160 17.94 -5.50 4.48
CA MET A 160 18.98 -5.44 3.44
C MET A 160 18.48 -4.92 2.07
N GLY A 161 17.18 -4.77 1.89
CA GLY A 161 16.59 -4.31 0.63
C GLY A 161 15.07 -4.29 0.68
N LEU A 162 14.45 -4.01 -0.46
CA LEU A 162 12.99 -3.99 -0.57
C LEU A 162 12.41 -5.39 -0.34
N ALA A 163 11.28 -5.45 0.38
CA ALA A 163 10.58 -6.67 0.73
C ALA A 163 9.16 -6.74 0.16
N ILE A 164 8.69 -5.69 -0.52
CA ILE A 164 7.33 -5.62 -1.06
C ILE A 164 7.37 -5.55 -2.59
N THR A 165 6.64 -6.47 -3.23
CA THR A 165 6.33 -6.41 -4.66
C THR A 165 4.94 -5.80 -4.84
N SER A 166 4.83 -4.77 -5.69
CA SER A 166 3.56 -4.09 -5.98
C SER A 166 2.94 -4.65 -7.25
N LEU A 167 1.67 -5.04 -7.19
CA LEU A 167 0.94 -5.57 -8.33
C LEU A 167 -0.55 -5.20 -8.28
N THR A 168 -1.24 -5.34 -9.39
CA THR A 168 -2.70 -5.18 -9.46
C THR A 168 -3.38 -6.54 -9.34
N VAL A 169 -4.63 -6.57 -8.85
CA VAL A 169 -5.37 -7.83 -8.61
C VAL A 169 -5.50 -8.74 -9.83
N ASP A 170 -5.53 -8.19 -11.05
CA ASP A 170 -5.58 -8.95 -12.30
C ASP A 170 -4.27 -9.69 -12.60
N ARG A 171 -3.16 -9.23 -12.01
CA ARG A 171 -1.85 -9.89 -12.08
C ARG A 171 -1.67 -10.95 -10.98
N CYS A 172 -2.56 -11.03 -9.99
CA CYS A 172 -2.57 -12.10 -9.00
C CYS A 172 -3.05 -13.43 -9.60
N SER A 173 -2.12 -14.35 -9.87
CA SER A 173 -2.45 -15.73 -10.25
C SER A 173 -2.15 -16.72 -9.12
N CYS A 174 -3.00 -17.73 -8.96
CA CYS A 174 -2.73 -18.82 -8.02
C CYS A 174 -1.60 -19.73 -8.50
N ASP A 175 -1.40 -19.81 -9.82
CA ASP A 175 -0.47 -20.76 -10.44
C ASP A 175 0.96 -20.22 -10.58
N LYS A 176 1.14 -18.91 -10.41
CA LYS A 176 2.42 -18.24 -10.56
C LYS A 176 2.88 -17.67 -9.21
N ALA A 177 4.12 -17.94 -8.84
CA ALA A 177 4.76 -17.24 -7.73
C ALA A 177 4.98 -15.78 -8.11
N ILE A 178 4.74 -14.89 -7.15
CA ILE A 178 5.05 -13.48 -7.26
C ILE A 178 6.57 -13.34 -7.19
N SER A 179 7.13 -12.56 -8.12
CA SER A 179 8.56 -12.30 -8.17
C SER A 179 9.01 -11.56 -6.92
N LEU A 180 10.20 -11.88 -6.45
CA LEU A 180 10.87 -11.09 -5.40
C LEU A 180 11.06 -9.64 -5.88
N PRO A 181 11.11 -8.65 -4.97
CA PRO A 181 11.29 -7.25 -5.35
C PRO A 181 12.54 -7.00 -6.21
N SER A 182 13.63 -7.73 -5.94
CA SER A 182 14.88 -7.66 -6.72
C SER A 182 14.77 -8.21 -8.14
N GLN A 183 13.72 -8.96 -8.45
CA GLN A 183 13.44 -9.59 -9.74
C GLN A 183 12.17 -9.01 -10.39
N ALA A 184 11.56 -8.00 -9.77
CA ALA A 184 10.33 -7.39 -10.23
C ALA A 184 10.54 -6.68 -11.58
N SER A 185 9.53 -6.77 -12.45
CA SER A 185 9.54 -6.01 -13.71
C SER A 185 9.30 -4.52 -13.46
N ALA A 186 9.61 -3.65 -14.43
CA ALA A 186 9.39 -2.19 -14.31
C ALA A 186 7.94 -1.82 -13.97
N ASP A 187 6.97 -2.65 -14.35
CA ASP A 187 5.54 -2.47 -14.02
C ASP A 187 5.17 -2.85 -12.58
N GLU A 188 6.03 -3.63 -11.90
CA GLU A 188 5.83 -4.12 -10.52
C GLU A 188 6.67 -3.35 -9.50
N LEU A 189 7.58 -2.50 -10.01
CA LEU A 189 8.41 -1.61 -9.22
C LEU A 189 7.57 -0.43 -8.71
N MET A 190 7.70 -0.16 -7.41
CA MET A 190 7.16 1.05 -6.79
C MET A 190 8.28 2.06 -6.59
N THR A 191 7.93 3.35 -6.64
CA THR A 191 8.86 4.43 -6.26
C THR A 191 8.43 5.02 -4.92
N PHE A 192 9.32 5.75 -4.27
CA PHE A 192 9.07 6.30 -2.94
C PHE A 192 9.06 7.81 -2.94
N GLY A 193 8.12 8.38 -2.18
CA GLY A 193 7.83 9.79 -2.36
C GLY A 193 6.80 10.38 -1.42
N ARG A 194 6.48 11.64 -1.72
CA ARG A 194 5.46 12.40 -1.00
C ARG A 194 4.36 12.87 -1.94
N TRP A 195 3.21 13.16 -1.37
CA TRP A 195 2.18 13.89 -2.09
C TRP A 195 2.54 15.37 -2.19
N ASN A 196 2.60 15.92 -3.40
CA ASN A 196 2.66 17.36 -3.59
C ASN A 196 1.24 17.92 -3.69
N SER A 197 0.87 18.76 -2.72
CA SER A 197 -0.45 19.39 -2.65
C SER A 197 -0.63 20.50 -3.68
N ASP A 198 0.45 21.15 -4.12
CA ASP A 198 0.41 22.26 -5.08
C ASP A 198 0.20 21.74 -6.51
N THR A 199 0.89 20.65 -6.87
CA THR A 199 0.75 20.01 -8.20
C THR A 199 -0.32 18.92 -8.22
N LEU A 200 -0.89 18.57 -7.07
CA LEU A 200 -1.84 17.47 -6.88
C LEU A 200 -1.34 16.15 -7.48
N SER A 201 -0.04 15.89 -7.37
CA SER A 201 0.62 14.72 -7.95
C SER A 201 1.60 14.08 -6.96
N PRO A 202 1.85 12.76 -7.06
CA PRO A 202 2.93 12.16 -6.32
C PRO A 202 4.30 12.59 -6.88
N GLU A 203 5.24 12.83 -5.99
CA GLU A 203 6.63 13.11 -6.34
C GLU A 203 7.52 12.01 -5.76
N ALA A 204 8.25 11.29 -6.61
CA ALA A 204 9.23 10.30 -6.20
C ALA A 204 10.50 10.98 -5.65
N THR A 205 10.40 11.55 -4.45
CA THR A 205 11.46 12.35 -3.82
C THR A 205 12.40 11.55 -2.94
N VAL A 206 12.08 10.28 -2.65
CA VAL A 206 12.81 9.47 -1.67
C VAL A 206 13.46 8.29 -2.38
N SER A 207 14.76 8.07 -2.12
CA SER A 207 15.47 6.92 -2.65
C SER A 207 15.12 5.65 -1.87
N GLU A 208 15.37 4.48 -2.46
CA GLU A 208 15.14 3.20 -1.79
C GLU A 208 15.95 3.08 -0.49
N GLU A 209 17.20 3.58 -0.49
CA GLU A 209 18.07 3.58 0.68
C GLU A 209 17.48 4.41 1.83
N GLY A 210 16.89 5.58 1.52
CA GLY A 210 16.26 6.41 2.54
C GLY A 210 15.02 5.76 3.16
N VAL A 211 14.26 4.97 2.38
CA VAL A 211 13.15 4.19 2.93
C VAL A 211 13.65 3.04 3.79
N MET A 212 14.70 2.34 3.36
CA MET A 212 15.28 1.26 4.15
C MET A 212 15.90 1.77 5.45
N GLU A 213 16.51 2.96 5.44
CA GLU A 213 16.96 3.65 6.65
C GLU A 213 15.78 3.97 7.58
N SER A 214 14.65 4.46 7.04
CA SER A 214 13.42 4.68 7.83
C SER A 214 12.92 3.39 8.50
N VAL A 215 12.94 2.27 7.79
CA VAL A 215 12.55 0.96 8.35
C VAL A 215 13.52 0.52 9.43
N SER A 216 14.84 0.64 9.20
CA SER A 216 15.87 0.30 10.18
C SER A 216 15.69 1.13 11.45
N ASN A 217 15.54 2.44 11.33
CA ASN A 217 15.34 3.35 12.46
C ASN A 217 14.07 3.01 13.25
N ALA A 218 12.99 2.61 12.57
CA ALA A 218 11.75 2.20 13.23
C ALA A 218 11.90 0.87 13.98
N LEU A 219 12.66 -0.08 13.43
CA LEU A 219 12.98 -1.34 14.11
C LEU A 219 13.88 -1.13 15.33
N ASP A 220 14.91 -0.29 15.20
CA ASP A 220 15.80 0.09 16.30
C ASP A 220 15.06 0.82 17.43
N ALA A 221 14.02 1.59 17.08
CA ALA A 221 13.11 2.22 18.04
C ALA A 221 12.05 1.27 18.63
N PHE A 222 12.09 -0.03 18.30
CA PHE A 222 11.10 -1.03 18.71
C PHE A 222 9.66 -0.69 18.32
N ALA A 223 9.47 0.07 17.23
CA ALA A 223 8.15 0.52 16.78
C ALA A 223 7.24 -0.65 16.38
N HIS A 224 7.79 -1.79 15.97
CA HIS A 224 7.04 -2.99 15.61
C HIS A 224 6.27 -3.59 16.79
N TYR A 225 6.70 -3.40 18.05
CA TYR A 225 5.91 -3.82 19.21
C TYR A 225 4.79 -2.83 19.57
N ARG A 226 4.83 -1.62 19.02
CA ARG A 226 3.92 -0.52 19.36
C ARG A 226 2.83 -0.29 18.33
N ILE A 227 3.07 -0.73 17.10
CA ILE A 227 2.05 -0.73 16.05
C ILE A 227 0.92 -1.66 16.49
N ALA A 228 -0.32 -1.17 16.44
CA ALA A 228 -1.49 -1.97 16.76
C ALA A 228 -2.32 -2.22 15.50
N ASP A 229 -2.96 -3.37 15.44
CA ASP A 229 -3.84 -3.73 14.33
C ASP A 229 -5.31 -3.79 14.76
N LEU A 230 -6.18 -4.21 13.85
CA LEU A 230 -7.59 -4.34 14.17
C LEU A 230 -7.82 -5.44 15.21
N GLU A 231 -7.06 -6.54 15.20
CA GLU A 231 -7.19 -7.60 16.20
C GLU A 231 -6.88 -7.08 17.62
N ASP A 232 -5.81 -6.31 17.80
CA ASP A 232 -5.52 -5.64 19.08
C ASP A 232 -6.68 -4.74 19.53
N HIS A 233 -7.30 -3.98 18.60
CA HIS A 233 -8.45 -3.13 18.88
C HIS A 233 -9.72 -3.92 19.26
N LEU A 234 -9.89 -5.13 18.72
CA LEU A 234 -11.02 -5.99 19.07
C LEU A 234 -10.87 -6.58 20.48
N GLU A 235 -9.64 -6.80 20.93
CA GLU A 235 -9.33 -7.20 22.30
C GLU A 235 -9.47 -6.03 23.28
N ASP A 236 -8.96 -4.85 22.91
CA ASP A 236 -9.08 -3.61 23.68
C ASP A 236 -9.52 -2.43 22.79
N PRO A 237 -10.80 -2.03 22.85
CA PRO A 237 -11.34 -0.93 22.06
C PRO A 237 -10.70 0.44 22.34
N SER A 238 -9.93 0.59 23.41
CA SER A 238 -9.18 1.82 23.70
C SER A 238 -7.95 1.99 22.81
N ILE A 239 -7.47 0.90 22.20
CA ILE A 239 -6.32 0.91 21.30
C ILE A 239 -6.75 1.46 19.94
N THR A 240 -6.04 2.48 19.44
CA THR A 240 -6.32 3.07 18.13
C THR A 240 -5.48 2.40 17.04
N TYR A 241 -6.12 1.82 16.03
CA TYR A 241 -5.43 1.14 14.91
C TYR A 241 -5.46 1.91 13.58
N LEU A 242 -6.38 2.85 13.40
CA LEU A 242 -6.58 3.58 12.13
C LEU A 242 -5.54 4.69 11.91
N GLU A 243 -5.23 5.47 12.94
CA GLU A 243 -4.32 6.61 12.88
C GLU A 243 -3.13 6.37 13.80
N GLN A 244 -2.02 5.91 13.22
CA GLN A 244 -0.79 5.62 13.97
C GLN A 244 0.42 6.27 13.30
N PRO A 245 0.64 7.59 13.46
CA PRO A 245 1.76 8.26 12.81
C PRO A 245 3.09 7.58 13.16
N LEU A 246 3.93 7.32 12.15
CA LEU A 246 5.22 6.63 12.36
C LEU A 246 6.10 7.38 13.38
N THR A 247 6.04 8.71 13.38
CA THR A 247 6.75 9.56 14.35
C THR A 247 6.35 9.24 15.80
N THR A 248 5.06 9.03 16.08
CA THR A 248 4.56 8.66 17.41
C THR A 248 5.00 7.26 17.81
N LEU A 249 5.07 6.32 16.86
CA LEU A 249 5.57 4.96 17.11
C LEU A 249 7.07 4.92 17.41
N MET A 250 7.84 5.88 16.88
CA MET A 250 9.29 5.99 17.12
C MET A 250 9.63 6.73 18.42
N THR A 251 8.81 7.70 18.86
CA THR A 251 9.06 8.42 20.12
C THR A 251 8.65 7.57 21.32
N ARG A 252 9.61 7.15 22.16
CA ARG A 252 9.31 6.47 23.42
C ARG A 252 8.50 7.42 24.31
N LYS A 253 7.32 7.00 24.80
CA LYS A 253 6.68 7.73 25.89
C LYS A 253 7.59 7.56 27.10
N GLU A 254 8.16 8.65 27.59
CA GLU A 254 8.73 8.68 28.94
C GLU A 254 7.54 8.55 29.90
N GLU A 255 7.40 7.38 30.51
CA GLU A 255 6.50 7.13 31.65
C GLU A 255 7.24 7.39 32.96
#